data_AF-A0A8T7H9Y8-F1
#
_entry.id   AF-A0A8T7H9Y8-F1
#
_cell.length_a   1.000
_cell.length_b   1.000
_cell.length_c   1.000
_cell.angle_alpha   90.00
_cell.angle_beta   90.00
_cell.angle_gamma   90.00
#
_symmetry.space_group_name_H-M   'P 1'
#
loop_
_entity.id
_entity.type
_entity.pdbx_description
1 polymer ?
#
loop_
_entity_poly.entity_id
_entity_poly.type
_entity_poly.pdbx_seq_one_letter_code
_entity_poly.pdbx_strand_id
1 'polypeptide(L)' 'MKYLNETTDIEIAASLVNHIRKPCQNPKTGENLRETYITMAQGILDRKVMSNPFAITLLEDEIAKYF' A
#
# COMPACT_ATOMS: atom_id res chain seq x y z
N MET A 1 -2.70 18.73 16.99
CA MET A 1 -2.03 18.23 15.77
C MET A 1 -2.45 16.77 15.50
N LYS A 2 -3.72 16.51 15.14
CA LYS A 2 -4.19 15.14 14.77
C LYS A 2 -4.40 14.96 13.27
N TYR A 3 -4.78 16.04 12.58
CA TYR A 3 -5.12 16.04 11.15
C TYR A 3 -3.94 15.80 10.19
N LEU A 4 -2.69 16.03 10.61
CA LEU A 4 -1.53 15.86 9.72
C LEU A 4 -1.23 14.38 9.44
N ASN A 5 -1.42 13.51 10.44
CA ASN A 5 -1.13 12.09 10.31
C ASN A 5 -2.22 11.37 9.51
N GLU A 6 -3.48 11.80 9.64
CA GLU A 6 -4.62 11.18 8.93
C GLU A 6 -4.54 11.39 7.41
N THR A 7 -4.14 12.58 6.95
CA THR A 7 -3.93 12.85 5.53
C THR A 7 -2.76 12.04 4.99
N THR A 8 -1.68 11.93 5.78
CA THR A 8 -0.47 11.18 5.40
C THR A 8 -0.77 9.68 5.20
N ASP A 9 -1.56 9.07 6.09
CA ASP A 9 -1.94 7.66 5.98
C ASP A 9 -2.73 7.39 4.69
N ILE A 10 -3.68 8.27 4.36
CA ILE A 10 -4.50 8.16 3.14
C ILE A 10 -3.62 8.29 1.88
N GLU A 11 -2.69 9.25 1.86
CA GLU A 11 -1.77 9.44 0.73
C GLU A 11 -0.85 8.23 0.53
N ILE A 12 -0.31 7.68 1.61
CA ILE A 12 0.51 6.46 1.57
C ILE A 12 -0.31 5.28 1.04
N ALA A 13 -1.51 5.06 1.57
CA ALA A 13 -2.39 3.99 1.14
C ALA A 13 -2.77 4.12 -0.33
N ALA A 14 -3.18 5.31 -0.78
CA ALA A 14 -3.56 5.56 -2.17
C ALA A 14 -2.38 5.34 -3.14
N SER A 15 -1.17 5.78 -2.76
CA SER A 15 0.05 5.58 -3.54
C SER A 15 0.36 4.09 -3.72
N LEU A 16 0.34 3.32 -2.62
CA LEU A 16 0.57 1.88 -2.66
C LEU A 16 -0.49 1.13 -3.47
N VAL A 17 -1.78 1.47 -3.29
CA VAL A 17 -2.87 0.90 -4.10
C VAL A 17 -2.63 1.15 -5.58
N ASN A 18 -2.20 2.35 -5.97
CA ASN A 18 -1.90 2.65 -7.36
C ASN A 18 -0.74 1.79 -7.89
N HIS A 19 0.32 1.61 -7.10
CA HIS A 19 1.45 0.74 -7.46
C HIS A 19 1.07 -0.75 -7.53
N ILE A 20 0.17 -1.23 -6.67
CA ILE A 20 -0.34 -2.60 -6.74
C ILE A 20 -1.18 -2.80 -8.01
N ARG A 21 -2.07 -1.85 -8.34
CA ARG A 21 -2.92 -1.92 -9.55
C ARG A 21 -2.12 -1.82 -10.83
N LYS A 22 -1.17 -0.87 -10.87
CA LYS A 22 -0.31 -0.54 -12.01
C LYS A 22 1.15 -0.72 -11.62
N PRO A 23 1.60 -1.97 -11.46
CA PRO A 23 2.96 -2.25 -11.03
C PRO A 23 3.95 -1.88 -12.14
N CYS A 24 5.04 -1.25 -11.73
CA CYS A 24 6.19 -1.08 -12.58
C CYS A 24 6.88 -2.44 -12.81
N GLN A 25 7.63 -2.52 -13.91
CA GLN A 25 8.54 -3.64 -14.14
C GLN A 25 9.92 -3.29 -13.59
N ASN A 26 10.61 -4.28 -13.03
CA ASN A 26 12.00 -4.15 -12.67
C ASN A 26 12.82 -3.90 -13.94
N PRO A 27 13.56 -2.80 -14.06
CA PRO A 27 14.29 -2.48 -15.29
C PRO A 27 15.45 -3.45 -15.59
N LYS A 28 15.90 -4.23 -14.60
CA LYS A 28 16.99 -5.21 -14.77
C LYS A 28 16.49 -6.62 -15.08
N THR A 29 15.38 -7.04 -14.48
CA THR A 29 14.87 -8.41 -14.59
C THR A 29 13.60 -8.53 -15.43
N GLY A 30 12.94 -7.40 -15.76
CA GLY A 30 11.63 -7.38 -16.43
C GLY A 30 10.47 -7.84 -15.54
N GLU A 31 10.76 -8.21 -14.30
CA GLU A 31 9.81 -8.78 -13.36
C GLU A 31 8.75 -7.76 -12.93
N ASN A 32 7.52 -8.23 -12.79
CA ASN A 32 6.41 -7.41 -12.32
C ASN A 32 6.54 -7.17 -10.81
N LEU A 33 6.69 -5.92 -10.39
CA LEU A 33 6.91 -5.57 -8.97
C LEU A 33 5.64 -5.61 -8.11
N ARG A 34 4.50 -6.11 -8.61
CA ARG A 34 3.24 -6.19 -7.85
C ARG A 34 3.39 -6.90 -6.52
N GLU A 35 4.03 -8.07 -6.51
CA GLU A 35 4.24 -8.84 -5.29
C GLU A 35 5.10 -8.07 -4.27
N THR A 36 6.08 -7.30 -4.75
CA THR A 36 6.87 -6.40 -3.90
C THR A 36 6.00 -5.31 -3.27
N TYR A 37 5.12 -4.69 -4.04
CA TYR A 37 4.19 -3.67 -3.52
C TYR A 37 3.19 -4.25 -2.51
N ILE A 38 2.67 -5.46 -2.77
CA ILE A 38 1.79 -6.17 -1.83
C ILE A 38 2.53 -6.48 -0.52
N THR A 39 3.76 -6.99 -0.60
CA THR A 39 4.59 -7.31 0.57
C THR A 39 4.89 -6.06 1.40
N MET A 40 5.20 -4.93 0.73
CA MET A 40 5.40 -3.66 1.41
C MET A 40 4.13 -3.18 2.11
N ALA A 41 2.98 -3.26 1.45
CA ALA A 41 1.70 -2.87 2.03
C ALA A 41 1.34 -3.70 3.26
N GLN A 42 1.51 -5.04 3.20
CA GLN A 42 1.36 -5.93 4.36
C GLN A 42 2.30 -5.53 5.51
N GLY A 43 3.56 -5.25 5.21
CA GLY A 43 4.53 -4.84 6.23
C GLY A 43 4.19 -3.50 6.92
N ILE A 44 3.50 -2.58 6.25
CA ILE A 44 3.02 -1.33 6.84
C ILE A 44 1.83 -1.60 7.78
N LEU A 45 0.90 -2.48 7.37
CA LEU A 45 -0.24 -2.90 8.16
C LEU A 45 0.20 -3.63 9.44
N ASP A 46 1.12 -4.60 9.32
CA ASP A 46 1.63 -5.40 10.44
C ASP A 46 2.35 -4.55 11.50
N ARG A 47 3.12 -3.55 11.05
CA ARG A 47 3.83 -2.63 11.93
C ARG A 47 2.93 -1.57 12.54
N LYS A 48 1.64 -1.53 12.19
CA LYS A 48 0.66 -0.53 12.64
C LYS A 48 1.16 0.89 12.44
N VAL A 49 1.84 1.13 11.30
CA VAL A 49 2.36 2.46 10.95
C VAL A 49 1.21 3.43 10.69
N MET A 50 0.14 2.93 10.08
CA MET A 50 -1.08 3.70 9.84
C MET A 50 -2.02 3.61 11.03
N SER A 51 -2.66 4.73 11.32
CA SER A 51 -3.65 4.90 12.39
C SER A 51 -5.05 5.21 11.83
N ASN A 52 -5.13 5.67 10.58
CA ASN A 52 -6.39 5.96 9.92
C ASN A 52 -7.09 4.67 9.47
N PRO A 53 -8.29 4.35 9.99
CA PRO A 53 -9.00 3.12 9.66
C PRO A 53 -9.40 3.04 8.18
N PHE A 54 -9.70 4.17 7.53
CA PHE A 54 -10.04 4.18 6.11
C PHE A 54 -8.83 3.83 5.24
N ALA A 55 -7.65 4.35 5.57
CA ALA A 55 -6.41 4.03 4.86
C ALA A 55 -6.02 2.56 5.01
N ILE A 56 -6.23 2.01 6.21
CA ILE A 56 -6.03 0.58 6.52
C ILE A 56 -6.96 -0.28 5.65
N THR A 57 -8.28 -0.05 5.71
CA THR A 57 -9.26 -0.82 4.93
C THR A 57 -8.99 -0.70 3.43
N LEU A 58 -8.63 0.48 2.93
CA LEU A 58 -8.29 0.68 1.52
C LEU A 58 -7.14 -0.24 1.05
N LEU A 59 -6.12 -0.42 1.88
CA LEU A 59 -5.00 -1.32 1.56
C LEU A 59 -5.37 -2.79 1.73
N GLU A 60 -6.09 -3.15 2.80
CA GLU A 60 -6.56 -4.51 3.05
C GLU A 60 -7.43 -5.00 1.88
N ASP A 61 -8.40 -4.19 1.44
CA ASP A 61 -9.29 -4.49 0.31
C ASP A 61 -8.53 -4.65 -1.00
N GLU A 62 -7.46 -3.86 -1.22
CA GLU A 62 -6.66 -4.00 -2.43
C GLU A 62 -5.78 -5.25 -2.39
N ILE A 63 -5.16 -5.55 -1.25
CA ILE A 63 -4.34 -6.76 -1.06
C ILE A 63 -5.20 -8.02 -1.24
N ALA A 64 -6.40 -8.04 -0.67
CA ALA A 64 -7.31 -9.18 -0.71
C ALA A 64 -7.74 -9.60 -2.13
N LYS A 65 -7.56 -8.75 -3.15
CA LYS A 65 -7.87 -9.09 -4.55
C LYS A 65 -6.85 -10.05 -5.18
N TYR A 66 -5.71 -10.28 -4.53
CA TYR A 66 -4.59 -11.06 -5.07
C TYR A 66 -4.28 -12.33 -4.26
N PHE A 67 -5.11 -12.65 -3.25
CA PHE A 67 -5.05 -13.86 -2.43
C PHE A 67 -6.40 -14.60 -2.46
#